data_AF-A0A0D0BJQ9-F1
#
_entry.id   AF-A0A0D0BJQ9-F1
#
_cell.length_a   1.000
_cell.length_b   1.000
_cell.length_c   1.000
_cell.angle_alpha   90.00
_cell.angle_beta   90.00
_cell.angle_gamma   90.00
#
_symmetry.space_group_name_H-M   'P 1'
#
loop_
_entity.id
_entity.type
_entity.pdbx_description
1 polymer ?
#
loop_
_entity_poly.entity_id
_entity_poly.type
_entity_poly.pdbx_seq_one_letter_code
_entity_poly.pdbx_strand_id
1 'polypeptide(L)'
;MDLLGWQASSVETPQGTVTWLAQGLAIEESAIHVMKGKRSLKLTATDIQKLAVIKRMDQLSSDISKFIDAATTYMGSAIEDHDDTTADEVESKWEEQNNDPHSDLPLPFIHIPALPLPSLLGCRNCNKHGLAALADPELQLCIRQANDALQSIHFTLADKVVLFCTKVRLASNQSANTRTWGKVHQADTVLSRHAQIYRKCQKVMVALEADEVLMERYK
;
A
#
# COMPACT_ATOMS: atom_id res chain seq x y z
N MET A 1 7.66 36.12 38.80
CA MET A 1 7.70 34.80 39.44
C MET A 1 6.37 34.15 39.13
N ASP A 2 6.21 33.12 38.30
CA ASP A 2 7.20 32.30 37.61
C ASP A 2 6.66 31.85 36.25
N LEU A 3 7.59 31.82 35.30
CA LEU A 3 7.51 31.16 34.00
C LEU A 3 7.73 29.66 34.23
N LEU A 4 6.71 28.84 33.96
CA LEU A 4 6.85 27.41 33.69
C LEU A 4 6.06 27.19 32.40
N GLY A 5 6.67 27.24 31.21
CA GLY A 5 7.80 26.39 30.84
C GLY A 5 7.29 24.98 30.51
N TRP A 6 6.25 24.86 29.67
CA TRP A 6 5.95 23.59 29.01
C TRP A 6 7.08 23.30 28.02
N GLN A 7 8.12 22.67 28.53
CA GLN A 7 9.12 22.03 27.72
C GLN A 7 8.45 20.77 27.17
N ALA A 8 7.92 20.87 25.94
CA ALA A 8 7.70 19.68 25.13
C ALA A 8 9.04 18.95 25.09
N SER A 9 9.08 17.74 25.66
CA SER A 9 10.18 16.81 25.47
C SER A 9 10.30 16.62 23.96
N SER A 10 11.26 17.30 23.34
CA SER A 10 11.64 17.06 21.96
C SER A 10 12.33 15.70 21.98
N VAL A 11 11.54 14.63 21.87
CA VAL A 11 12.07 13.30 21.59
C VAL A 11 12.81 13.43 20.27
N GLU A 12 14.15 13.44 20.32
CA GLU A 12 14.98 13.45 19.12
C GLU A 12 14.66 12.16 18.36
N THR A 13 13.95 12.30 17.24
CA THR A 13 13.65 11.17 16.36
C THR A 13 14.97 10.64 15.82
N PRO A 14 15.21 9.31 15.87
CA PRO A 14 16.43 8.73 15.35
C PRO A 14 16.70 9.15 13.90
N GLN A 15 17.97 9.43 13.59
CA GLN A 15 18.39 9.74 12.23
C GLN A 15 17.95 8.62 11.28
N GLY A 16 17.29 8.97 10.17
CA GLY A 16 16.79 7.98 9.20
C GLY A 16 15.34 7.54 9.42
N THR A 17 14.62 8.11 10.41
CA THR A 17 13.20 7.84 10.66
C THR A 17 12.33 7.94 9.40
N VAL A 18 12.47 9.02 8.61
CA VAL A 18 11.69 9.22 7.38
C VAL A 18 12.00 8.13 6.35
N THR A 19 13.26 7.72 6.24
CA THR A 19 13.69 6.64 5.33
C THR A 19 13.09 5.31 5.76
N TRP A 20 13.08 5.03 7.06
CA TRP A 20 12.47 3.83 7.59
C TRP A 20 10.95 3.81 7.35
N LEU A 21 10.23 4.90 7.64
CA LEU A 21 8.79 5.00 7.33
C LEU A 21 8.51 4.81 5.82
N ALA A 22 9.32 5.44 4.97
CA ALA A 22 9.20 5.26 3.52
C ALA A 22 9.43 3.81 3.09
N GLN A 23 10.34 3.08 3.75
CA GLN A 23 10.55 1.65 3.52
C GLN A 23 9.30 0.84 3.92
N GLY A 24 8.69 1.14 5.06
CA GLY A 24 7.45 0.49 5.48
C GLY A 24 6.34 0.67 4.45
N LEU A 25 6.11 1.91 4.01
CA LEU A 25 5.11 2.21 2.97
C LEU A 25 5.44 1.54 1.62
N ALA A 26 6.72 1.41 1.26
CA ALA A 26 7.14 0.69 0.05
C ALA A 26 6.90 -0.83 0.14
N ILE A 27 7.04 -1.42 1.34
CA ILE A 27 6.68 -2.82 1.59
C ILE A 27 5.19 -3.03 1.40
N GLU A 28 4.36 -2.10 1.91
CA GLU A 28 2.90 -2.16 1.71
C GLU A 28 2.50 -2.09 0.23
N GLU A 29 3.13 -1.22 -0.56
CA GLU A 29 2.91 -1.19 -2.01
C GLU A 29 3.36 -2.48 -2.71
N SER A 30 4.48 -3.05 -2.25
CA SER A 30 5.00 -4.32 -2.78
C SER A 30 4.06 -5.48 -2.45
N ALA A 31 3.46 -5.48 -1.27
CA ALA A 31 2.42 -6.42 -0.88
C ALA A 31 1.19 -6.33 -1.80
N ILE A 32 0.69 -5.13 -2.09
CA ILE A 32 -0.39 -4.90 -3.05
C ILE A 32 0.00 -5.48 -4.42
N HIS A 33 1.23 -5.25 -4.87
CA HIS A 33 1.72 -5.74 -6.16
C HIS A 33 1.77 -7.28 -6.22
N VAL A 34 2.30 -7.92 -5.18
CA VAL A 34 2.41 -9.39 -5.08
C VAL A 34 1.03 -10.04 -5.02
N MET A 35 0.13 -9.52 -4.19
CA MET A 35 -1.23 -10.05 -4.03
C MET A 35 -2.02 -9.94 -5.33
N LYS A 36 -1.91 -8.83 -6.05
CA LYS A 36 -2.53 -8.67 -7.36
C LYS A 36 -1.95 -9.63 -8.40
N GLY A 37 -0.62 -9.79 -8.41
CA GLY A 37 0.06 -10.75 -9.26
C GLY A 37 -0.43 -12.17 -9.03
N LYS A 38 -0.53 -12.59 -7.76
CA LYS A 38 -1.08 -13.88 -7.32
C LYS A 38 -2.51 -14.10 -7.83
N ARG A 39 -3.42 -13.13 -7.62
CA ARG A 39 -4.83 -13.21 -8.05
C ARG A 39 -4.99 -13.27 -9.58
N SER A 40 -4.09 -12.61 -10.32
CA SER A 40 -4.12 -12.57 -11.79
C SER A 40 -3.53 -13.82 -12.47
N LEU A 41 -2.91 -14.73 -11.71
CA LEU A 41 -2.40 -15.98 -12.25
C LEU A 41 -3.56 -16.90 -12.60
N LYS A 42 -3.63 -17.27 -13.88
CA LYS A 42 -4.57 -18.29 -14.35
C LYS A 42 -4.10 -19.68 -13.95
N LEU A 43 -5.04 -20.63 -13.86
CA LEU A 43 -4.72 -22.06 -13.67
C LEU A 43 -3.68 -22.58 -14.69
N THR A 44 -3.69 -22.03 -15.91
CA THR A 44 -2.77 -22.35 -16.99
C THR A 44 -1.45 -21.57 -16.96
N ALA A 45 -1.13 -20.88 -15.86
CA ALA A 45 0.11 -20.11 -15.74
C ALA A 45 1.34 -21.01 -15.86
N THR A 46 2.37 -20.51 -16.55
CA THR A 46 3.61 -21.26 -16.74
C THR A 46 4.41 -21.33 -15.44
N ASP A 47 5.28 -22.32 -15.32
CA ASP A 47 6.16 -22.45 -14.14
C ASP A 47 7.05 -21.23 -13.94
N ILE A 48 7.43 -20.56 -15.03
CA ILE A 48 8.18 -19.29 -14.98
C ILE A 48 7.34 -18.18 -14.33
N GLN A 49 6.05 -18.07 -14.68
CA GLN A 49 5.15 -17.08 -14.08
C GLN A 49 4.90 -17.36 -12.60
N LYS A 50 4.68 -18.63 -12.23
CA LYS A 50 4.52 -19.05 -10.84
C LYS A 50 5.78 -18.77 -10.02
N LEU A 51 6.94 -19.14 -10.55
CA LEU A 51 8.24 -18.90 -9.92
C LEU A 51 8.51 -17.40 -9.73
N ALA A 52 8.13 -16.55 -10.69
CA ALA A 52 8.28 -15.11 -10.56
C ALA A 52 7.46 -14.55 -9.39
N VAL A 53 6.24 -15.06 -9.17
CA VAL A 53 5.41 -14.66 -8.03
C VAL A 53 5.99 -15.17 -6.72
N ILE A 54 6.43 -16.42 -6.65
CA ILE A 54 7.11 -16.99 -5.47
C ILE A 54 8.36 -16.18 -5.09
N LYS A 55 9.20 -15.81 -6.06
CA LYS A 55 10.39 -14.99 -5.78
C LYS A 55 10.05 -13.62 -5.20
N ARG A 56 9.00 -12.96 -5.69
CA ARG A 56 8.56 -11.67 -5.14
C ARG A 56 7.96 -11.84 -3.75
N MET A 57 7.29 -12.96 -3.51
CA MET A 57 6.76 -13.35 -2.21
C MET A 57 7.88 -13.56 -1.17
N ASP A 58 8.94 -14.29 -1.54
CA ASP A 58 10.11 -14.50 -0.68
C ASP A 58 10.83 -13.18 -0.39
N GLN A 59 11.00 -12.34 -1.41
CA GLN A 59 11.60 -11.01 -1.27
C GLN A 59 10.77 -10.14 -0.32
N LEU A 60 9.45 -10.10 -0.49
CA LEU A 60 8.55 -9.34 0.38
C LEU A 60 8.65 -9.83 1.83
N SER A 61 8.68 -11.15 2.05
CA SER A 61 8.86 -11.71 3.39
C SER A 61 10.19 -11.29 4.01
N SER A 62 11.28 -11.29 3.23
CA SER A 62 12.59 -10.84 3.71
C SER A 62 12.60 -9.36 4.08
N ASP A 63 11.94 -8.52 3.29
CA ASP A 63 11.87 -7.08 3.53
C ASP A 63 11.01 -6.75 4.75
N ILE A 64 9.92 -7.49 4.95
CA ILE A 64 9.08 -7.42 6.17
C ILE A 64 9.90 -7.77 7.41
N SER A 65 10.63 -8.89 7.40
CA SER A 65 11.45 -9.30 8.55
C SER A 65 12.48 -8.23 8.91
N LYS A 66 13.24 -7.73 7.92
CA LYS A 66 14.22 -6.66 8.16
C LYS A 66 13.59 -5.38 8.69
N PHE A 67 12.38 -5.05 8.23
CA PHE A 67 11.66 -3.87 8.70
C PHE A 67 11.23 -4.01 10.15
N ILE A 68 10.68 -5.18 10.53
CA ILE A 68 10.29 -5.50 11.90
C ILE A 68 11.50 -5.52 12.83
N ASP A 69 12.61 -6.14 12.41
CA ASP A 69 13.86 -6.18 13.20
C ASP A 69 14.39 -4.77 13.50
N ALA A 70 14.21 -3.82 12.56
CA ALA A 70 14.61 -2.44 12.72
C ALA A 70 13.62 -1.59 13.56
N ALA A 71 12.38 -2.06 13.76
CA ALA A 71 11.30 -1.26 14.37
C ALA A 71 11.63 -0.83 15.80
N THR A 72 12.27 -1.70 16.58
CA THR A 72 12.71 -1.40 17.96
C THR A 72 13.63 -0.19 18.06
N THR A 73 14.41 0.09 17.00
CA THR A 73 15.31 1.25 16.94
C THR A 73 14.55 2.57 16.81
N TYR A 74 13.42 2.56 16.12
CA TYR A 74 12.65 3.78 15.81
C TYR A 74 11.45 3.98 16.74
N MET A 75 10.82 2.89 17.19
CA MET A 75 9.63 2.91 18.03
C MET A 75 9.91 2.56 19.50
N GLY A 76 11.12 2.12 19.84
CA GLY A 76 11.47 1.67 21.18
C GLY A 76 10.76 0.35 21.57
N SER A 77 10.71 0.06 22.87
CA SER A 77 10.02 -1.12 23.42
C SER A 77 8.49 -0.99 23.42
N ALA A 78 7.94 0.10 22.88
CA ALA A 78 6.49 0.33 22.79
C ALA A 78 5.72 -0.75 22.01
N ILE A 79 6.43 -1.62 21.28
CA ILE A 79 5.89 -2.71 20.47
C ILE A 79 5.53 -3.94 21.33
N GLU A 80 6.12 -4.13 22.52
CA GLU A 80 5.93 -5.36 23.31
C GLU A 80 4.55 -5.48 24.00
N ASP A 81 3.83 -4.36 24.13
CA ASP A 81 2.59 -4.27 24.94
C ASP A 81 1.31 -4.25 24.09
N HIS A 82 1.41 -4.51 22.78
CA HIS A 82 0.22 -4.55 21.91
C HIS A 82 -0.53 -5.87 22.11
N ASP A 83 -1.46 -5.86 23.07
CA ASP A 83 -2.56 -6.82 23.16
C ASP A 83 -3.20 -6.98 21.78
N ASP A 84 -3.43 -8.22 21.38
CA ASP A 84 -3.85 -8.69 20.05
C ASP A 84 -5.33 -8.36 19.76
N THR A 85 -5.79 -7.23 20.29
CA THR A 85 -7.19 -6.84 20.32
C THR A 85 -7.44 -5.79 19.25
N THR A 86 -8.15 -6.27 18.22
CA THR A 86 -8.67 -5.58 17.02
C THR A 86 -7.68 -5.33 15.89
N ALA A 87 -6.96 -6.37 15.46
CA ALA A 87 -6.91 -6.63 14.01
C ALA A 87 -8.31 -7.09 13.55
N ASP A 88 -9.32 -6.23 13.73
CA ASP A 88 -10.67 -6.47 13.23
C ASP A 88 -10.54 -6.74 11.74
N GLU A 89 -10.94 -7.94 11.31
CA GLU A 89 -11.84 -8.36 10.22
C GLU A 89 -12.14 -7.42 9.02
N VAL A 90 -11.63 -6.20 9.00
CA VAL A 90 -11.87 -5.12 8.04
C VAL A 90 -10.81 -5.09 6.94
N GLU A 91 -9.65 -5.72 7.13
CA GLU A 91 -8.70 -5.95 6.02
C GLU A 91 -9.29 -6.92 4.97
N SER A 92 -10.17 -7.83 5.40
CA SER A 92 -10.87 -8.79 4.53
C SER A 92 -12.07 -8.22 3.76
N LYS A 93 -12.60 -7.04 4.11
CA LYS A 93 -13.89 -6.58 3.55
C LYS A 93 -13.81 -5.80 2.23
N TRP A 94 -12.61 -5.49 1.73
CA TRP A 94 -12.46 -4.71 0.50
C TRP A 94 -11.81 -5.49 -0.64
N GLU A 95 -12.05 -6.80 -0.66
CA GLU A 95 -12.09 -7.59 -1.89
C GLU A 95 -13.13 -6.96 -2.86
N GLU A 96 -12.74 -5.89 -3.53
CA GLU A 96 -13.40 -5.45 -4.75
C GLU A 96 -13.26 -6.58 -5.78
N GLN A 97 -14.25 -7.45 -5.79
CA GLN A 97 -15.03 -7.86 -6.95
C GLN A 97 -14.24 -7.87 -8.27
N ASN A 98 -13.12 -8.57 -8.29
CA ASN A 98 -12.76 -9.40 -9.42
C ASN A 98 -12.87 -10.83 -8.91
N ASN A 99 -14.12 -11.24 -8.62
CA ASN A 99 -14.45 -12.64 -8.44
C ASN A 99 -14.28 -13.31 -9.81
N ASP A 100 -13.04 -13.66 -10.16
CA ASP A 100 -12.80 -14.82 -11.01
C ASP A 100 -12.92 -16.03 -10.08
N PRO A 101 -13.98 -16.86 -10.19
CA PRO A 101 -14.20 -18.01 -9.31
C PRO A 101 -13.14 -19.13 -9.44
N HIS A 102 -12.06 -18.90 -10.18
CA HIS A 102 -11.05 -19.90 -10.53
C HIS A 102 -9.62 -19.59 -10.05
N SER A 103 -9.42 -18.59 -9.19
CA SER A 103 -8.07 -18.15 -8.76
C SER A 103 -7.50 -18.88 -7.53
N ASP A 104 -8.04 -20.05 -7.15
CA ASP A 104 -7.44 -20.90 -6.11
C ASP A 104 -6.31 -21.75 -6.69
N LEU A 105 -5.22 -21.10 -7.09
CA LEU A 105 -3.95 -21.78 -7.29
C LEU A 105 -3.34 -22.12 -5.92
N PRO A 106 -2.79 -23.33 -5.72
CA PRO A 106 -2.08 -23.71 -4.50
C PRO A 106 -0.69 -23.06 -4.48
N LEU A 107 -0.66 -21.73 -4.46
CA LEU A 107 0.51 -20.95 -4.11
C LEU A 107 0.52 -20.78 -2.60
N PRO A 108 1.70 -20.84 -1.93
CA PRO A 108 1.79 -20.75 -0.49
C PRO A 108 0.99 -19.55 0.03
N PHE A 109 0.26 -19.77 1.11
CA PHE A 109 -0.38 -18.69 1.84
C PHE A 109 0.72 -17.89 2.53
N ILE A 110 0.87 -16.62 2.18
CA ILE A 110 1.70 -15.71 2.95
C ILE A 110 0.77 -14.87 3.79
N HIS A 111 0.88 -15.08 5.09
CA HIS A 111 0.38 -14.13 6.06
C HIS A 111 1.32 -12.91 6.01
N ILE A 112 0.83 -11.79 5.49
CA ILE A 112 1.57 -10.52 5.58
C ILE A 112 1.29 -10.00 6.99
N PRO A 113 2.26 -10.05 7.92
CA PRO A 113 2.04 -9.51 9.25
C PRO A 113 1.77 -8.01 9.17
N ALA A 114 0.98 -7.52 10.13
CA ALA A 114 0.80 -6.11 10.39
C ALA A 114 2.17 -5.43 10.51
N LEU A 115 2.45 -4.45 9.64
CA LEU A 115 3.69 -3.68 9.73
C LEU A 115 3.59 -2.71 10.90
N PRO A 116 4.66 -2.58 11.71
CA PRO A 116 4.70 -1.58 12.77
C PRO A 116 4.83 -0.18 12.15
N LEU A 117 3.71 0.40 11.75
CA LEU A 117 3.58 1.76 11.25
C LEU A 117 2.70 2.58 12.21
N PRO A 118 3.01 3.88 12.42
CA PRO A 118 2.20 4.73 13.29
C PRO A 118 0.72 4.74 12.91
N SER A 119 0.38 4.73 11.62
CA SER A 119 -1.00 4.65 11.13
C SER A 119 -1.76 3.39 11.56
N LEU A 120 -1.06 2.28 11.74
CA LEU A 120 -1.67 1.02 12.20
C LEU A 120 -1.88 1.00 13.71
N LEU A 121 -1.02 1.68 14.45
CA LEU A 121 -1.16 1.89 15.89
C LEU A 121 -2.29 2.88 16.21
N GLY A 122 -2.50 3.86 15.32
CA GLY A 122 -3.51 4.91 15.41
C GLY A 122 -3.09 6.07 16.33
N CYS A 123 -3.64 7.27 16.05
CA CYS A 123 -3.26 8.52 16.72
C CYS A 123 -3.23 8.42 18.26
N ARG A 124 -4.26 7.83 18.87
CA ARG A 124 -4.35 7.67 20.33
C ARG A 124 -3.19 6.87 20.91
N ASN A 125 -2.82 5.76 20.29
CA ASN A 125 -1.77 4.90 20.82
C ASN A 125 -0.38 5.47 20.47
N CYS A 126 -0.21 6.11 19.31
CA CYS A 126 1.00 6.89 19.03
C CYS A 126 1.27 7.93 20.13
N ASN A 127 0.26 8.65 20.59
CA ASN A 127 0.40 9.61 21.69
C ASN A 127 0.77 8.93 23.01
N LYS A 128 0.13 7.81 23.35
CA LYS A 128 0.44 7.04 24.58
C LYS A 128 1.88 6.54 24.63
N HIS A 129 2.42 6.12 23.48
CA HIS A 129 3.74 5.52 23.37
C HIS A 129 4.85 6.52 22.98
N GLY A 130 4.54 7.83 22.92
CA GLY A 130 5.51 8.86 22.53
C GLY A 130 5.91 8.82 21.05
N LEU A 131 5.14 8.15 20.21
CA LEU A 131 5.35 7.99 18.76
C LEU A 131 4.63 9.07 17.93
N ALA A 132 4.03 10.08 18.57
CA ALA A 132 3.34 11.18 17.89
C ALA A 132 4.24 11.87 16.84
N ALA A 133 5.54 12.00 17.14
CA ALA A 133 6.52 12.59 16.23
C ALA A 133 6.74 11.77 14.94
N LEU A 134 6.32 10.49 14.91
CA LEU A 134 6.40 9.63 13.73
C LEU A 134 5.15 9.75 12.83
N ALA A 135 4.02 10.17 13.38
CA ALA A 135 2.75 10.28 12.66
C ALA A 135 2.80 11.37 11.57
N ASP A 136 3.37 12.54 11.88
CA ASP A 136 3.43 13.64 10.91
C ASP A 136 4.28 13.31 9.67
N PRO A 137 5.51 12.76 9.80
CA PRO A 137 6.27 12.33 8.63
C PRO A 137 5.59 11.23 7.82
N GLU A 138 4.92 10.27 8.48
CA GLU A 138 4.16 9.23 7.77
C GLU A 138 3.00 9.84 6.97
N LEU A 139 2.22 10.73 7.59
CA LEU A 139 1.12 11.44 6.92
C LEU A 139 1.61 12.18 5.67
N GLN A 140 2.74 12.90 5.77
CA GLN A 140 3.33 13.61 4.62
C GLN A 140 3.76 12.67 3.50
N LEU A 141 4.34 11.50 3.85
CA LEU A 141 4.68 10.48 2.86
C LEU A 141 3.43 9.92 2.18
N CYS A 142 2.36 9.63 2.93
CA CYS A 142 1.10 9.17 2.37
C CYS A 142 0.42 10.22 1.48
N ILE A 143 0.49 11.51 1.82
CA ILE A 143 0.03 12.61 0.95
C ILE A 143 0.80 12.60 -0.37
N ARG A 144 2.13 12.45 -0.33
CA ARG A 144 2.95 12.35 -1.54
C ARG A 144 2.55 11.12 -2.38
N GLN A 145 2.44 9.95 -1.77
CA GLN A 145 2.03 8.72 -2.46
C GLN A 145 0.62 8.83 -3.06
N ALA A 146 -0.33 9.44 -2.36
CA ALA A 146 -1.68 9.66 -2.87
C ALA A 146 -1.66 10.54 -4.13
N ASN A 147 -0.86 11.61 -4.13
CA ASN A 147 -0.69 12.47 -5.29
C ASN A 147 -0.04 11.74 -6.48
N ASP A 148 1.01 10.95 -6.23
CA ASP A 148 1.69 10.15 -7.26
C ASP A 148 0.75 9.07 -7.85
N ALA A 149 -0.07 8.46 -7.01
CA ALA A 149 -1.10 7.50 -7.42
C ALA A 149 -2.18 8.17 -8.28
N LEU A 150 -2.71 9.33 -7.87
CA LEU A 150 -3.67 10.10 -8.66
C LEU A 150 -3.10 10.49 -10.02
N GLN A 151 -1.86 10.97 -10.05
CA GLN A 151 -1.22 11.35 -11.30
C GLN A 151 -1.06 10.13 -12.23
N SER A 152 -0.68 8.97 -11.67
CA SER A 152 -0.55 7.72 -12.41
C SER A 152 -1.91 7.23 -12.94
N ILE A 153 -2.99 7.37 -12.16
CA ILE A 153 -4.36 7.09 -12.58
C ILE A 153 -4.74 7.94 -13.80
N HIS A 154 -4.52 9.25 -13.75
CA HIS A 154 -4.83 10.16 -14.86
C HIS A 154 -4.07 9.79 -16.13
N PHE A 155 -2.76 9.56 -16.03
CA PHE A 155 -1.94 9.17 -17.19
C PHE A 155 -2.38 7.84 -17.78
N THR A 156 -2.63 6.83 -16.93
CA THR A 156 -3.06 5.50 -17.39
C THR A 156 -4.43 5.56 -18.05
N LEU A 157 -5.34 6.38 -17.52
CA LEU A 157 -6.66 6.57 -18.11
C LEU A 157 -6.57 7.26 -19.48
N ALA A 158 -5.75 8.31 -19.58
CA ALA A 158 -5.51 9.00 -20.84
C ALA A 158 -4.93 8.06 -21.91
N ASP A 159 -3.90 7.28 -21.55
CA ASP A 159 -3.30 6.28 -22.44
C ASP A 159 -4.34 5.22 -22.86
N LYS A 160 -5.15 4.72 -21.92
CA LYS A 160 -6.22 3.77 -22.21
C LYS A 160 -7.23 4.32 -23.21
N VAL A 161 -7.65 5.58 -23.07
CA VAL A 161 -8.58 6.24 -24.00
C VAL A 161 -7.94 6.38 -25.39
N VAL A 162 -6.68 6.80 -25.47
CA VAL A 162 -5.95 6.91 -26.74
C VAL A 162 -5.82 5.54 -27.41
N LEU A 163 -5.45 4.49 -26.67
CA LEU A 163 -5.40 3.11 -27.17
C LEU A 163 -6.76 2.65 -27.70
N PHE A 164 -7.84 2.95 -27.00
CA PHE A 164 -9.18 2.57 -27.43
C PHE A 164 -9.57 3.27 -28.74
N CYS A 165 -9.40 4.59 -28.81
CA CYS A 165 -9.78 5.38 -29.97
C CYS A 165 -8.92 5.08 -31.20
N THR A 166 -7.62 4.86 -31.03
CA THR A 166 -6.67 4.72 -32.15
C THR A 166 -6.39 3.28 -32.56
N LYS A 167 -6.54 2.30 -31.66
CA LYS A 167 -6.19 0.90 -31.94
C LYS A 167 -7.40 -0.02 -31.86
N VAL A 168 -8.25 0.10 -30.84
CA VAL A 168 -9.40 -0.81 -30.68
C VAL A 168 -10.45 -0.55 -31.74
N ARG A 169 -10.87 0.72 -31.90
CA ARG A 169 -11.89 1.11 -32.90
C ARG A 169 -11.44 0.87 -34.34
N LEU A 170 -10.14 0.96 -34.61
CA LEU A 170 -9.57 0.83 -35.96
C LEU A 170 -9.09 -0.59 -36.27
N ALA A 171 -9.21 -1.55 -35.33
CA ALA A 171 -8.73 -2.91 -35.54
C ALA A 171 -9.58 -3.63 -36.61
N SER A 172 -8.97 -3.91 -37.75
CA SER A 172 -9.64 -4.53 -38.90
C SER A 172 -9.67 -6.06 -38.87
N ASN A 173 -8.81 -6.70 -38.07
CA ASN A 173 -8.74 -8.16 -37.98
C ASN A 173 -8.73 -8.65 -36.53
N GLN A 174 -9.17 -9.90 -36.33
CA GLN A 174 -9.39 -10.49 -35.02
C GLN A 174 -8.10 -10.54 -34.18
N SER A 175 -6.95 -10.85 -34.78
CA SER A 175 -5.68 -10.95 -34.05
C SER A 175 -5.17 -9.58 -33.57
N ALA A 176 -5.27 -8.53 -34.38
CA ALA A 176 -4.96 -7.16 -33.98
C ALA A 176 -5.93 -6.66 -32.90
N ASN A 177 -7.21 -7.05 -33.00
CA ASN A 177 -8.23 -6.74 -32.01
C ASN A 177 -7.88 -7.37 -30.65
N THR A 178 -7.59 -8.68 -30.61
CA THR A 178 -7.18 -9.40 -29.39
C THR A 178 -5.92 -8.81 -28.76
N ARG A 179 -4.88 -8.51 -29.56
CA ARG A 179 -3.64 -7.88 -29.05
C ARG A 179 -3.89 -6.50 -28.45
N THR A 180 -4.76 -5.71 -29.08
CA THR A 180 -5.09 -4.38 -28.60
C THR A 180 -5.88 -4.45 -27.30
N TRP A 181 -6.87 -5.34 -27.21
CA TRP A 181 -7.54 -5.59 -25.94
C TRP A 181 -6.57 -6.05 -24.86
N GLY A 182 -5.58 -6.88 -25.18
CA GLY A 182 -4.52 -7.24 -24.22
C GLY A 182 -3.84 -6.02 -23.60
N LYS A 183 -3.56 -4.96 -24.38
CA LYS A 183 -3.01 -3.69 -23.88
C LYS A 183 -4.00 -2.92 -23.01
N VAL A 184 -5.28 -2.91 -23.38
CA VAL A 184 -6.34 -2.28 -22.57
C VAL A 184 -6.46 -2.97 -21.20
N HIS A 185 -6.43 -4.30 -21.16
CA HIS A 185 -6.46 -5.06 -19.90
C HIS A 185 -5.20 -4.83 -19.06
N GLN A 186 -4.05 -4.64 -19.70
CA GLN A 186 -2.82 -4.25 -19.01
C GLN A 186 -2.97 -2.87 -18.37
N ALA A 187 -3.52 -1.89 -19.09
CA ALA A 187 -3.82 -0.56 -18.54
C ALA A 187 -4.80 -0.64 -17.36
N ASP A 188 -5.82 -1.50 -17.43
CA ASP A 188 -6.75 -1.73 -16.31
C ASP A 188 -6.07 -2.34 -15.09
N THR A 189 -5.12 -3.25 -15.31
CA THR A 189 -4.31 -3.83 -14.24
C THR A 189 -3.46 -2.75 -13.55
N VAL A 190 -2.89 -1.83 -14.31
CA VAL A 190 -2.11 -0.69 -13.79
C VAL A 190 -3.03 0.29 -13.04
N LEU A 191 -4.17 0.65 -13.63
CA LEU A 191 -5.16 1.57 -13.04
C LEU A 191 -5.64 1.08 -11.68
N SER A 192 -6.09 -0.18 -11.61
CA SER A 192 -6.59 -0.76 -10.37
C SER A 192 -5.49 -0.88 -9.30
N ARG A 193 -4.20 -0.95 -9.68
CA ARG A 193 -3.08 -0.93 -8.72
C ARG A 193 -2.95 0.45 -8.09
N HIS A 194 -2.89 1.50 -8.90
CA HIS A 194 -2.79 2.86 -8.37
C HIS A 194 -4.02 3.27 -7.57
N ALA A 195 -5.22 2.80 -7.95
CA ALA A 195 -6.43 2.99 -7.16
C ALA A 195 -6.35 2.34 -5.76
N GLN A 196 -5.75 1.15 -5.65
CA GLN A 196 -5.54 0.50 -4.35
C GLN A 196 -4.55 1.27 -3.47
N ILE A 197 -3.45 1.75 -4.04
CA ILE A 197 -2.47 2.59 -3.32
C ILE A 197 -3.15 3.87 -2.83
N TYR A 198 -3.86 4.57 -3.70
CA TYR A 198 -4.59 5.79 -3.36
C TYR A 198 -5.54 5.60 -2.18
N ARG A 199 -6.39 4.56 -2.23
CA ARG A 199 -7.33 4.25 -1.14
C ARG A 199 -6.64 3.85 0.14
N LYS A 200 -5.49 3.18 0.06
CA LYS A 200 -4.70 2.88 1.25
C LYS A 200 -4.19 4.15 1.90
N CYS A 201 -3.65 5.09 1.12
CA CYS A 201 -3.25 6.40 1.63
C CYS A 201 -4.42 7.14 2.28
N GLN A 202 -5.64 7.11 1.70
CA GLN A 202 -6.82 7.70 2.34
C GLN A 202 -7.12 7.08 3.72
N LYS A 203 -7.02 5.75 3.85
CA LYS A 203 -7.23 5.08 5.15
C LYS A 203 -6.19 5.49 6.18
N VAL A 204 -4.93 5.60 5.76
CA VAL A 204 -3.84 6.08 6.63
C VAL A 204 -4.12 7.52 7.08
N MET A 205 -4.55 8.40 6.17
CA MET A 205 -4.91 9.78 6.52
C MET A 205 -6.04 9.82 7.56
N VAL A 206 -7.05 8.95 7.44
CA VAL A 206 -8.13 8.82 8.45
C VAL A 206 -7.60 8.30 9.79
N ALA A 207 -6.75 7.27 9.78
CA ALA A 207 -6.20 6.66 11.01
C ALA A 207 -5.27 7.61 11.78
N LEU A 208 -4.61 8.52 11.06
CA LEU A 208 -3.76 9.58 11.61
C LEU A 208 -4.54 10.88 11.91
N GLU A 209 -5.87 10.86 11.83
CA GLU A 209 -6.74 12.00 12.13
C GLU A 209 -6.37 13.27 11.33
N ALA A 210 -6.09 13.10 10.03
CA ALA A 210 -5.78 14.22 9.15
C ALA A 210 -6.93 15.25 9.11
N ASP A 211 -6.56 16.53 8.95
CA ASP A 211 -7.49 17.66 8.93
C ASP A 211 -8.63 17.46 7.90
N GLU A 212 -9.84 17.90 8.26
CA GLU A 212 -11.03 17.76 7.43
C GLU A 212 -10.84 18.45 6.08
N VAL A 213 -10.16 19.60 6.05
CA VAL A 213 -9.81 20.32 4.81
C VAL A 213 -8.90 19.49 3.91
N LEU A 214 -7.94 18.77 4.48
CA LEU A 214 -7.08 17.85 3.74
C LEU A 214 -7.89 16.68 3.19
N MET A 215 -8.78 16.12 4.01
CA MET A 215 -9.63 14.98 3.61
C MET A 215 -10.60 15.34 2.48
N GLU A 216 -11.14 16.56 2.45
CA GLU A 216 -11.98 17.07 1.34
C GLU A 216 -11.24 17.03 -0.01
N ARG A 217 -9.94 17.32 -0.02
CA ARG A 217 -9.13 17.28 -1.26
C ARG A 217 -9.03 15.89 -1.85
N TYR A 218 -9.12 14.87 -1.00
CA TYR A 218 -8.92 13.47 -1.38
C TYR A 218 -10.23 12.67 -1.43
N LYS A 219 -11.41 13.30 -1.47
CA LYS A 219 -12.68 12.57 -1.63
C LYS A 219 -12.87 11.95 -3.00
#